data_AF-A0A074Y7F5-F1
#
_entry.id   AF-A0A074Y7F5-F1
#
_cell.length_a   1.000
_cell.length_b   1.000
_cell.length_c   1.000
_cell.angle_alpha   90.00
_cell.angle_beta   90.00
_cell.angle_gamma   90.00
#
_symmetry.space_group_name_H-M   'P 1'
#
loop_
_entity.id
_entity.type
_entity.pdbx_description
1 polymer ?
#
loop_
_entity_poly.entity_id
_entity_poly.type
_entity_poly.pdbx_seq_one_letter_code
_entity_poly.pdbx_strand_id
1 'polypeptide(L)'
;MSLSVSLFTWTAYTTQRGRLPAIFGGKTPDFVIDFGPFAHVRHPAYTAYLLGWTGALAALADRHDAGWRVPALSLCILGLAGVYRSGVQMEENQMLSGEKNDGKVDLSKKYREYMAKVKSRWLPGLI
;
A
#
# COMPACT_ATOMS: atom_id res chain seq x y z
N MET A 1 6.72 -4.47 -15.33
CA MET A 1 6.04 -5.39 -14.37
C MET A 1 6.97 -5.98 -13.32
N SER A 2 8.23 -6.32 -13.62
CA SER A 2 9.14 -6.99 -12.67
C SER A 2 9.33 -6.25 -11.34
N LEU A 3 9.40 -4.91 -11.35
CA LEU A 3 9.51 -4.09 -10.13
C LEU A 3 8.30 -4.24 -9.20
N SER A 4 7.08 -4.31 -9.76
CA SER A 4 5.85 -4.51 -9.01
C SER A 4 5.83 -5.87 -8.32
N VAL A 5 6.17 -6.93 -9.08
CA VAL A 5 6.22 -8.29 -8.56
C VAL A 5 7.28 -8.41 -7.45
N SER A 6 8.49 -7.90 -7.68
CA SER A 6 9.55 -7.92 -6.67
C SER A 6 9.15 -7.19 -5.39
N LEU A 7 8.55 -6.00 -5.50
CA LEU A 7 8.09 -5.23 -4.33
C LEU A 7 6.94 -5.93 -3.61
N PHE A 8 6.00 -6.53 -4.35
CA PHE A 8 4.88 -7.28 -3.78
C PHE A 8 5.38 -8.53 -3.07
N THR A 9 6.27 -9.31 -3.68
CA THR A 9 6.85 -10.52 -3.07
C THR A 9 7.65 -10.17 -1.83
N TRP A 10 8.45 -9.10 -1.86
CA TRP A 10 9.18 -8.64 -0.68
C TRP A 10 8.22 -8.24 0.44
N THR A 11 7.17 -7.49 0.10
CA THR A 11 6.12 -7.08 1.04
C THR A 11 5.42 -8.28 1.65
N ALA A 12 4.96 -9.22 0.82
CA ALA A 12 4.31 -10.46 1.25
C ALA A 12 5.22 -11.27 2.18
N TYR A 13 6.50 -11.39 1.86
CA TYR A 13 7.48 -12.07 2.69
C TYR A 13 7.64 -11.41 4.07
N THR A 14 7.72 -10.08 4.14
CA THR A 14 7.75 -9.35 5.42
C THR A 14 6.44 -9.46 6.19
N THR A 15 5.30 -9.45 5.50
CA THR A 15 3.97 -9.52 6.12
C THR A 15 3.63 -10.90 6.67
N GLN A 16 4.10 -11.98 6.05
CA GLN A 16 3.92 -13.34 6.56
C GLN A 16 4.54 -13.55 7.94
N ARG A 17 5.63 -12.85 8.25
CA ARG A 17 6.23 -12.83 9.59
C ARG A 17 5.38 -12.08 10.61
N GLY A 18 4.41 -11.29 10.14
CA GLY A 18 3.57 -10.43 10.94
C GLY A 18 2.09 -10.85 11.07
N ARG A 19 1.53 -11.79 10.30
CA ARG A 19 0.07 -12.06 10.38
C ARG A 19 -0.80 -10.79 10.21
N LEU A 20 -0.43 -9.86 9.33
CA LEU A 20 -1.30 -8.71 9.07
C LEU A 20 -2.63 -9.20 8.47
N PRO A 21 -3.77 -8.61 8.88
CA PRO A 21 -5.05 -8.91 8.27
C PRO A 21 -5.05 -8.52 6.79
N ALA A 22 -5.88 -9.19 6.01
CA ALA A 22 -6.09 -8.87 4.61
C ALA A 22 -6.46 -7.39 4.44
N ILE A 23 -6.10 -6.80 3.30
CA ILE A 23 -6.43 -5.43 2.90
C ILE A 23 -7.95 -5.24 3.00
N PHE A 24 -8.41 -4.16 3.65
CA PHE A 24 -9.82 -3.92 4.05
C PHE A 24 -10.43 -4.89 5.08
N GLY A 25 -9.65 -5.83 5.61
CA GLY A 25 -10.06 -6.63 6.74
C GLY A 25 -10.10 -5.73 7.97
N GLY A 26 -11.31 -5.34 8.42
CA GLY A 26 -11.52 -4.44 9.55
C GLY A 26 -11.09 -4.97 10.93
N LYS A 27 -10.05 -5.80 10.96
CA LYS A 27 -9.28 -6.20 12.15
C LYS A 27 -8.06 -5.30 12.24
N THR A 28 -7.86 -4.70 13.40
CA THR A 28 -6.67 -3.90 13.67
C THR A 28 -5.48 -4.85 13.87
N PRO A 29 -4.31 -4.58 13.26
CA PRO A 29 -3.13 -5.42 13.47
C PRO A 29 -2.60 -5.32 14.90
N ASP A 30 -2.05 -6.42 15.41
CA ASP A 30 -1.55 -6.51 16.78
C ASP A 30 -0.21 -5.77 17.00
N PHE A 31 0.50 -5.41 15.92
CA PHE A 31 1.80 -4.72 15.97
C PHE A 31 2.07 -3.96 14.65
N VAL A 32 3.08 -3.09 14.67
CA VAL A 32 3.54 -2.29 13.52
C VAL A 32 4.81 -2.92 12.96
N ILE A 33 4.90 -3.07 11.63
CA ILE A 33 6.11 -3.50 10.92
C ILE A 33 6.86 -2.25 10.45
N ASP A 34 8.11 -2.09 10.88
CA ASP A 34 8.98 -0.96 10.50
C ASP A 34 10.26 -1.39 9.75
N PHE A 35 10.34 -2.65 9.31
CA PHE A 35 11.48 -3.20 8.58
C PHE A 35 11.11 -3.69 7.17
N GLY A 36 12.14 -3.90 6.34
CA GLY A 36 11.97 -4.29 4.94
C GLY A 36 11.34 -3.17 4.11
N PRO A 37 10.36 -3.43 3.24
CA PRO A 37 9.78 -2.39 2.38
C PRO A 37 9.01 -1.33 3.20
N PHE A 38 8.51 -1.71 4.37
CA PHE A 38 7.85 -0.81 5.32
C PHE A 38 8.80 0.22 5.95
N ALA A 39 10.12 0.01 5.91
CA ALA A 39 11.07 1.02 6.38
C ALA A 39 11.17 2.23 5.42
N HIS A 40 10.74 2.07 4.18
CA HIS A 40 10.87 3.09 3.13
C HIS A 40 9.54 3.78 2.79
N VAL A 41 8.44 3.03 2.78
CA VAL A 41 7.09 3.54 2.53
C VAL A 41 6.11 2.85 3.46
N ARG A 42 5.07 3.56 3.91
CA ARG A 42 4.06 3.00 4.82
C ARG A 42 3.20 1.92 4.20
N HIS A 43 2.95 2.03 2.90
CA HIS A 43 1.97 1.23 2.17
C HIS A 43 2.59 0.55 0.92
N PRO A 44 3.64 -0.28 1.07
CA PRO A 44 4.39 -0.83 -0.06
C PRO A 44 3.57 -1.76 -0.96
N ALA A 45 2.53 -2.42 -0.44
CA ALA A 45 1.61 -3.24 -1.23
C ALA A 45 0.81 -2.38 -2.23
N TYR A 46 0.27 -1.24 -1.78
CA TYR A 46 -0.44 -0.29 -2.65
C TYR A 46 0.49 0.30 -3.72
N THR A 47 1.74 0.60 -3.35
CA THR A 47 2.78 1.01 -4.30
C THR A 47 3.05 -0.07 -5.35
N ALA A 48 3.18 -1.33 -4.94
CA ALA A 48 3.38 -2.45 -5.84
C ALA A 48 2.20 -2.60 -6.82
N TYR A 49 0.96 -2.44 -6.36
CA TYR A 49 -0.22 -2.48 -7.24
C TYR A 49 -0.24 -1.34 -8.24
N LEU A 50 0.03 -0.10 -7.82
CA LEU A 50 0.09 1.04 -8.75
C LEU A 50 1.19 0.85 -9.81
N LEU A 51 2.36 0.33 -9.41
CA LEU A 51 3.44 -0.02 -10.35
C LEU A 51 3.05 -1.14 -11.31
N GLY A 52 2.24 -2.09 -10.85
CA GLY A 52 1.71 -3.18 -11.67
C GLY A 52 0.77 -2.66 -12.74
N TRP A 53 -0.20 -1.83 -12.35
CA TRP A 53 -1.17 -1.23 -13.26
C TRP A 53 -0.54 -0.26 -14.25
N THR A 54 0.41 0.57 -13.81
CA THR A 54 1.18 1.43 -14.74
C THR A 54 2.05 0.61 -15.69
N GLY A 55 2.63 -0.49 -15.23
CA GLY A 55 3.33 -1.43 -16.11
C GLY A 55 2.41 -2.06 -17.17
N ALA A 56 1.19 -2.43 -16.80
CA ALA A 56 0.18 -2.93 -17.73
C ALA A 56 -0.26 -1.85 -18.73
N LEU A 57 -0.44 -0.60 -18.29
CA LEU A 57 -0.73 0.54 -19.15
C LEU A 57 0.39 0.79 -20.15
N ALA A 58 1.66 0.77 -19.71
CA ALA A 58 2.81 0.95 -20.59
C ALA A 58 2.88 -0.16 -21.64
N ALA A 59 2.68 -1.42 -21.25
CA ALA A 59 2.64 -2.54 -22.18
C ALA A 59 1.47 -2.46 -23.18
N LEU A 60 0.32 -1.91 -22.75
CA LEU A 60 -0.81 -1.67 -23.64
C LEU A 60 -0.54 -0.51 -24.61
N ALA A 61 0.09 0.57 -24.14
CA ALA A 61 0.38 1.76 -24.94
C ALA A 61 1.40 1.50 -26.06
N ASP A 62 2.29 0.51 -25.87
CA ASP A 62 3.25 0.09 -26.89
C ASP A 62 2.60 -0.66 -28.07
N ARG A 63 1.34 -1.09 -27.94
CA ARG A 63 0.64 -1.83 -28.97
C ARG A 63 0.04 -0.90 -30.03
N HIS A 64 0.28 -1.23 -31.29
CA HIS A 64 -0.27 -0.48 -32.43
C HIS A 64 -1.82 -0.55 -32.52
N ASP A 65 -2.45 -1.56 -31.92
CA ASP A 65 -3.92 -1.75 -31.89
C ASP A 65 -4.58 -1.21 -30.61
N ALA A 66 -3.85 -0.45 -29.78
CA ALA A 66 -4.33 -0.08 -28.46
C ALA A 66 -5.52 0.90 -28.48
N GLY A 67 -5.53 1.84 -29.43
CA GLY A 67 -6.65 2.77 -29.67
C GLY A 67 -7.24 3.36 -28.38
N TRP A 68 -8.55 3.21 -28.19
CA TRP A 68 -9.29 3.74 -27.03
C TRP A 68 -9.01 3.02 -25.70
N ARG A 69 -8.35 1.86 -25.73
CA ARG A 69 -8.10 1.06 -24.52
C ARG A 69 -7.10 1.74 -23.59
N VAL A 70 -6.17 2.52 -24.13
CA VAL A 70 -5.19 3.30 -23.35
C VAL A 70 -5.87 4.35 -22.47
N PRO A 71 -6.66 5.31 -23.01
CA PRO A 71 -7.34 6.29 -22.16
C PRO A 71 -8.35 5.65 -21.21
N ALA A 72 -9.03 4.57 -21.61
CA ALA A 72 -9.94 3.85 -20.72
C ALA A 72 -9.21 3.22 -19.52
N LEU A 73 -8.10 2.53 -19.77
CA LEU A 73 -7.29 1.96 -18.70
C LEU A 73 -6.68 3.04 -17.81
N SER A 74 -6.21 4.16 -18.38
CA SER A 74 -5.74 5.32 -17.62
C SER A 74 -6.81 5.85 -16.66
N LEU A 75 -8.06 5.98 -17.11
CA LEU A 75 -9.18 6.41 -16.27
C LEU A 75 -9.43 5.42 -15.13
N CYS A 76 -9.42 4.11 -15.41
CA CYS A 76 -9.55 3.07 -14.40
C CYS A 76 -8.43 3.14 -13.35
N ILE A 77 -7.19 3.38 -13.78
CA ILE A 77 -6.03 3.50 -12.89
C ILE A 77 -6.17 4.73 -11.98
N LEU A 78 -6.66 5.86 -12.51
CA LEU A 78 -6.96 7.04 -11.70
C LEU A 78 -8.04 6.75 -10.65
N GLY A 79 -9.10 6.04 -11.03
CA GLY A 79 -10.13 5.59 -10.09
C GLY A 79 -9.58 4.67 -8.99
N LEU A 80 -8.75 3.69 -9.38
CA LEU A 80 -8.07 2.79 -8.44
C LEU A 80 -7.14 3.55 -7.48
N ALA A 81 -6.39 4.53 -7.97
CA ALA A 81 -5.55 5.37 -7.12
C ALA A 81 -6.39 6.13 -6.08
N GLY A 82 -7.59 6.60 -6.45
CA GLY A 82 -8.56 7.19 -5.53
C GLY A 82 -9.01 6.20 -4.45
N VAL A 83 -9.43 4.99 -4.85
CA VAL A 83 -9.86 3.93 -3.91
C VAL A 83 -8.73 3.54 -2.96
N TYR A 84 -7.51 3.37 -3.47
CA TYR A 84 -6.35 3.07 -2.63
C TYR A 84 -6.07 4.20 -1.64
N ARG A 85 -6.34 5.46 -2.01
CA ARG A 85 -6.13 6.60 -1.10
C ARG A 85 -7.12 6.60 0.03
N SER A 86 -8.38 6.29 -0.26
CA SER A 86 -9.38 6.08 0.77
C SER A 86 -9.04 4.87 1.65
N GLY A 87 -8.58 3.76 1.06
CA GLY A 87 -8.16 2.55 1.79
C GLY A 87 -7.01 2.82 2.77
N VAL A 88 -5.95 3.48 2.30
CA VAL A 88 -4.82 3.91 3.13
C VAL A 88 -5.31 4.78 4.29
N GLN A 89 -6.16 5.78 4.04
CA GLN A 89 -6.69 6.63 5.11
C GLN A 89 -7.50 5.84 6.13
N MET A 90 -8.33 4.90 5.69
CA MET A 90 -9.11 4.05 6.59
C MET A 90 -8.20 3.17 7.46
N GLU A 91 -7.18 2.54 6.87
CA GLU A 91 -6.21 1.71 7.60
C GLU A 91 -5.39 2.55 8.60
N GLU A 92 -4.90 3.72 8.21
CA GLU A 92 -4.16 4.61 9.13
C GLU A 92 -5.06 5.09 10.28
N ASN A 93 -6.31 5.44 9.99
CA ASN A 93 -7.26 5.86 11.00
C ASN A 93 -7.59 4.71 11.98
N GLN A 94 -7.69 3.47 11.50
CA GLN A 94 -7.87 2.29 12.36
C GLN A 94 -6.65 2.02 13.25
N MET A 95 -5.44 2.23 12.72
CA MET A 95 -4.21 2.09 13.51
C MET A 95 -4.09 3.20 14.57
N LEU A 96 -4.54 4.41 14.25
CA LEU A 96 -4.53 5.56 15.16
C LEU A 96 -5.65 5.55 16.20
N SER A 97 -6.84 5.03 15.86
CA SER A 97 -7.96 4.94 16.80
C SER A 97 -7.73 3.91 17.88
N GLY A 98 -6.98 2.84 17.59
CA GLY A 98 -6.66 1.78 18.55
C GLY A 98 -7.88 0.99 19.05
N GLU A 99 -9.06 1.23 18.49
CA GLU A 99 -10.38 0.92 19.05
C GLU A 99 -10.68 -0.58 19.20
N LYS A 100 -9.91 -1.44 18.52
CA LYS A 100 -10.04 -2.92 18.60
C LYS A 100 -8.79 -3.61 19.13
N ASN A 101 -7.78 -2.87 19.59
CA ASN A 101 -6.64 -3.51 20.21
C ASN A 101 -7.03 -3.87 21.64
N ASP A 102 -7.11 -5.18 21.91
CA ASP A 102 -7.56 -5.83 23.15
C ASP A 102 -6.63 -5.54 24.36
N GLY A 103 -6.26 -4.28 24.57
CA GLY A 103 -5.42 -3.79 25.67
C GLY A 103 -3.94 -4.18 25.64
N LYS A 104 -3.47 -4.94 24.64
CA LYS A 104 -2.12 -5.54 24.67
C LYS A 104 -0.97 -4.59 24.27
N VAL A 105 -1.21 -3.63 23.37
CA VAL A 105 -0.18 -2.69 22.87
C VAL A 105 -0.83 -1.34 22.55
N ASP A 106 -0.19 -0.23 22.98
CA ASP A 106 -0.56 1.12 22.52
C ASP A 106 -0.12 1.31 21.06
N LEU A 107 -0.94 0.76 20.16
CA LEU A 107 -0.70 0.77 18.72
C LEU A 107 -0.71 2.19 18.17
N SER A 108 -1.54 3.06 18.74
CA SER A 108 -1.65 4.45 18.31
C SER A 108 -0.32 5.19 18.50
N LYS A 109 0.34 4.97 19.65
CA LYS A 109 1.65 5.56 19.95
C LYS A 109 2.74 4.99 19.06
N LYS A 110 2.82 3.66 18.93
CA LYS A 110 3.81 3.01 18.04
C LYS A 110 3.64 3.44 16.58
N TYR A 111 2.40 3.58 16.11
CA TYR A 111 2.13 4.01 14.74
C TYR A 111 2.53 5.47 14.52
N ARG A 112 2.34 6.37 15.49
CA ARG A 112 2.85 7.75 15.42
C ARG A 112 4.38 7.79 15.37
N GLU A 113 5.05 6.98 16.19
CA GLU A 113 6.51 6.85 16.15
C GLU A 113 6.99 6.35 14.79
N TYR A 114 6.28 5.38 14.20
CA TYR A 114 6.55 4.88 12.87
C TYR A 114 6.31 5.95 11.78
N MET A 115 5.22 6.71 11.84
CA MET A 115 4.95 7.83 10.93
C MET A 115 6.04 8.92 11.00
N ALA A 116 6.64 9.13 12.18
CA ALA A 116 7.74 10.07 12.34
C ALA A 116 9.02 9.59 11.62
N LYS A 117 9.26 8.28 11.60
CA LYS A 117 10.38 7.66 10.88
C LYS A 117 10.13 7.59 9.37
N VAL A 118 8.94 7.17 8.95
CA VAL A 118 8.58 6.90 7.55
C VAL A 118 7.55 7.91 7.06
N LYS A 119 8.05 9.03 6.54
CA LYS A 119 7.19 10.13 6.06
C LYS A 119 6.41 9.75 4.81
N SER A 120 7.03 9.02 3.89
CA SER A 120 6.43 8.66 2.60
C SER A 120 5.28 7.64 2.74
N ARG A 121 4.10 8.02 2.26
CA ARG A 121 2.93 7.11 2.21
C ARG A 121 3.04 6.09 1.07
N TRP A 122 3.39 6.54 -0.13
CA TRP A 122 3.25 5.76 -1.38
C TRP A 122 4.56 5.63 -2.15
N LEU A 123 5.25 6.75 -2.33
CA LEU A 123 6.48 6.82 -3.10
C LEU A 123 7.56 7.40 -2.20
N PRO A 124 8.75 6.76 -2.14
CA PRO A 124 9.85 7.29 -1.37
C PRO A 124 10.18 8.71 -1.88
N GLY A 125 10.19 9.69 -0.96
CA GLY A 125 10.45 11.10 -1.26
C GLY A 125 9.22 11.97 -1.54
N LEU A 126 8.03 11.40 -1.73
CA LEU A 126 6.77 12.16 -1.77
C LEU A 126 6.09 12.07 -0.39
N ILE A 127 5.92 13.22 0.25
CA ILE A 127 5.34 13.40 1.60
C ILE A 127 3.81 13.39 1.50
#